data_AF-A0A660LF76-F1
#
_entry.id   AF-A0A660LF76-F1
#
_cell.length_a   1.000
_cell.length_b   1.000
_cell.length_c   1.000
_cell.angle_alpha   90.00
_cell.angle_beta   90.00
_cell.angle_gamma   90.00
#
_symmetry.space_group_name_H-M   'P 1'
#
loop_
_entity.id
_entity.type
_entity.pdbx_description
1 polymer ?
#
loop_
_entity_poly.entity_id
_entity_poly.type
_entity_poly.pdbx_seq_one_letter_code
_entity_poly.pdbx_strand_id
1 'polypeptide(L)'
;MQEADELQAVIAAMFASARPRLLARVEALEAAVTADLREPERAEALIQAHTLVGTLGTFGRPEASDAARLAESGLESRDRDVVCAAVERLRAEIEAG
;
A
#
# COMPACT_ATOMS: atom_id res chain seq x y z
N MET A 1 0.70 28.54 -13.73
CA MET A 1 -0.38 27.54 -13.61
C MET A 1 -0.08 26.31 -14.45
N GLN A 2 0.38 26.46 -15.71
CA GLN A 2 0.79 25.36 -16.59
C GLN A 2 1.87 24.40 -16.02
N GLU A 3 2.90 24.91 -15.33
CA GLU A 3 3.98 24.06 -14.77
C GLU A 3 3.51 23.10 -13.67
N ALA A 4 2.53 23.51 -12.85
CA ALA A 4 2.00 22.66 -11.78
C ALA A 4 1.16 21.49 -12.35
N ASP A 5 0.40 21.76 -13.40
CA ASP A 5 -0.41 20.76 -14.10
C ASP A 5 0.48 19.75 -14.84
N GLU A 6 1.57 20.21 -15.45
CA GLU A 6 2.57 19.35 -16.11
C GLU A 6 3.28 18.43 -15.11
N LEU A 7 3.70 18.95 -13.95
CA LEU A 7 4.30 18.15 -12.89
C LEU A 7 3.32 17.07 -12.37
N GLN A 8 2.05 17.45 -12.16
CA GLN A 8 1.03 16.51 -11.70
C GLN A 8 0.78 15.39 -12.71
N ALA A 9 0.78 15.71 -14.01
CA ALA A 9 0.65 14.71 -15.07
C ALA A 9 1.83 13.73 -15.10
N VAL A 10 3.05 14.21 -14.87
CA VAL A 10 4.24 13.35 -14.76
C VAL A 10 4.15 12.42 -13.56
N ILE A 11 3.76 12.94 -12.38
CA ILE A 11 3.57 12.12 -11.17
C ILE A 11 2.49 11.04 -11.41
N ALA A 12 1.37 11.40 -12.05
CA ALA A 12 0.32 10.46 -12.39
C ALA A 12 0.81 9.35 -13.34
N ALA A 13 1.59 9.69 -14.37
CA ALA A 13 2.17 8.72 -15.29
C ALA A 13 3.16 7.77 -14.59
N MET A 14 4.00 8.31 -13.69
CA MET A 14 4.91 7.51 -12.87
C MET A 14 4.14 6.55 -11.96
N PHE A 15 3.07 7.02 -11.32
CA PHE A 15 2.21 6.19 -10.50
C PHE A 15 1.58 5.05 -11.30
N ALA A 16 1.00 5.35 -12.47
CA ALA A 16 0.43 4.34 -13.36
C ALA A 16 1.46 3.26 -13.74
N SER A 17 2.71 3.65 -14.01
CA SER A 17 3.79 2.70 -14.28
C SER A 17 4.19 1.85 -13.05
N ALA A 18 4.07 2.41 -11.85
CA ALA A 18 4.41 1.76 -10.60
C ALA A 18 3.31 0.84 -10.08
N ARG A 19 2.05 1.09 -10.48
CA ARG A 19 0.84 0.40 -10.02
C ARG A 19 0.97 -1.14 -9.99
N PRO A 20 1.47 -1.84 -11.03
CA PRO A 20 1.62 -3.29 -10.96
C PRO A 20 2.54 -3.76 -9.82
N ARG A 21 3.62 -3.01 -9.55
CA ARG A 21 4.53 -3.31 -8.44
C ARG A 21 3.91 -2.98 -7.08
N LEU A 22 3.02 -2.01 -7.00
CA LEU A 22 2.31 -1.69 -5.76
C LEU A 22 1.28 -2.79 -5.45
N LEU A 23 0.54 -3.27 -6.45
CA LEU A 23 -0.40 -4.38 -6.30
C LEU A 23 0.30 -5.68 -5.87
N ALA A 24 1.47 -6.00 -6.45
CA ALA A 24 2.26 -7.14 -6.00
C ALA A 24 2.70 -7.06 -4.53
N ARG A 25 2.82 -5.85 -3.97
CA ARG A 25 3.08 -5.67 -2.54
C ARG A 25 1.82 -5.91 -1.71
N VAL A 26 0.66 -5.45 -2.18
CA VAL A 26 -0.64 -5.74 -1.55
C VAL A 26 -0.88 -7.25 -1.48
N GLU A 27 -0.52 -7.98 -2.53
CA GLU A 27 -0.59 -9.45 -2.54
C GLU A 27 0.25 -10.10 -1.43
N ALA A 28 1.40 -9.53 -1.06
CA ALA A 28 2.19 -10.01 0.07
C ALA A 28 1.47 -9.81 1.42
N LEU A 29 0.70 -8.73 1.58
CA LEU A 29 -0.13 -8.49 2.77
C LEU A 29 -1.30 -9.50 2.81
N GLU A 30 -1.93 -9.78 1.68
CA GLU A 30 -2.98 -10.81 1.54
C GLU A 30 -2.45 -12.21 1.88
N ALA A 31 -1.22 -12.51 1.47
CA ALA A 31 -0.53 -13.76 1.83
C ALA A 31 -0.33 -13.87 3.34
N ALA A 32 0.05 -12.80 4.03
CA ALA A 32 0.16 -12.80 5.49
C ALA A 32 -1.20 -13.04 6.18
N VAL A 33 -2.28 -12.43 5.69
CA VAL A 33 -3.64 -12.67 6.20
C VAL A 33 -4.06 -14.13 6.01
N THR A 34 -3.73 -14.73 4.85
CA THR A 34 -4.01 -16.13 4.53
C THR A 34 -3.18 -17.08 5.41
N ALA A 35 -1.95 -16.70 5.73
CA ALA A 35 -1.07 -17.41 6.65
C ALA A 35 -1.42 -17.22 8.13
N ASP A 36 -2.50 -16.48 8.45
CA ASP A 36 -2.92 -16.15 9.81
C ASP A 36 -1.85 -15.37 10.60
N LEU A 37 -1.19 -14.43 9.91
CA LEU A 37 -0.14 -13.55 10.44
C LEU A 37 1.01 -14.31 11.11
N ARG A 38 1.29 -15.53 10.63
CA ARG A 38 2.44 -16.32 11.07
C ARG A 38 3.70 -15.89 10.32
N GLU A 39 4.85 -16.20 10.92
CA GLU A 39 6.14 -16.05 10.25
C GLU A 39 6.33 -17.19 9.24
N PRO A 40 7.03 -16.96 8.11
CA PRO A 40 7.73 -15.73 7.73
C PRO A 40 6.86 -14.69 7.00
N GLU A 41 5.63 -15.00 6.63
CA GLU A 41 4.78 -14.14 5.79
C GLU A 41 4.50 -12.79 6.46
N ARG A 42 4.34 -12.76 7.78
CA ARG A 42 4.15 -11.52 8.53
C ARG A 42 5.35 -10.58 8.43
N ALA A 43 6.58 -11.09 8.60
CA ALA A 43 7.79 -10.28 8.48
C ALA A 43 7.94 -9.68 7.08
N GLU A 44 7.65 -10.47 6.04
CA GLU A 44 7.66 -9.97 4.66
C GLU A 44 6.60 -8.88 4.45
N ALA A 45 5.36 -9.13 4.91
CA ALA A 45 4.28 -8.16 4.80
C ALA A 45 4.58 -6.84 5.53
N LEU A 46 5.28 -6.87 6.68
CA LEU A 46 5.71 -5.64 7.37
C LEU A 46 6.65 -4.80 6.49
N ILE A 47 7.63 -5.43 5.84
CA ILE A 47 8.55 -4.74 4.93
C ILE A 47 7.78 -4.11 3.76
N GLN A 48 6.82 -4.86 3.20
CA GLN A 48 6.02 -4.36 2.09
C GLN A 48 5.07 -3.24 2.51
N ALA A 49 4.42 -3.33 3.66
CA ALA A 49 3.56 -2.28 4.21
C ALA A 49 4.34 -0.99 4.45
N HIS A 50 5.51 -1.08 5.09
CA HIS A 50 6.41 0.06 5.28
C HIS A 50 6.81 0.73 3.96
N THR A 51 7.18 -0.08 2.97
CA THR A 51 7.53 0.40 1.63
C THR A 51 6.35 1.09 0.93
N LEU A 52 5.14 0.55 1.10
CA LEU A 52 3.91 1.12 0.56
C LEU A 52 3.62 2.50 1.19
N VAL A 53 3.74 2.65 2.51
CA VAL A 53 3.55 3.94 3.21
C VAL A 53 4.44 5.02 2.58
N GLY A 54 5.74 4.76 2.47
CA GLY A 54 6.70 5.73 1.92
C GLY A 54 6.48 6.01 0.43
N THR A 55 6.22 4.97 -0.36
CA THR A 55 6.03 5.12 -1.82
C THR A 55 4.75 5.90 -2.15
N LEU A 56 3.64 5.60 -1.47
CA LEU A 56 2.37 6.27 -1.69
C LEU A 56 2.38 7.71 -1.18
N GLY A 57 3.09 7.98 -0.07
CA GLY A 57 3.36 9.34 0.38
C GLY A 57 4.16 10.15 -0.67
N THR A 58 5.17 9.54 -1.29
CA THR A 58 5.96 10.17 -2.36
C THR A 58 5.13 10.51 -3.59
N PHE A 59 4.14 9.66 -3.94
CA PHE A 59 3.21 9.91 -5.04
C PHE A 59 2.06 10.88 -4.69
N GLY A 60 2.02 11.44 -3.47
CA GLY A 60 0.96 12.34 -3.04
C GLY A 60 -0.39 11.65 -2.92
N ARG A 61 -0.43 10.39 -2.46
CA ARG A 61 -1.64 9.59 -2.25
C ARG A 61 -1.87 9.38 -0.75
N PRO A 62 -2.38 10.39 -0.02
CA PRO A 62 -2.48 10.33 1.44
C PRO A 62 -3.43 9.22 1.91
N GLU A 63 -4.56 9.01 1.26
CA GLU A 63 -5.55 7.98 1.64
C GLU A 63 -4.98 6.56 1.50
N ALA A 64 -4.21 6.32 0.42
CA ALA A 64 -3.52 5.06 0.20
C ALA A 64 -2.36 4.87 1.20
N SER A 65 -1.62 5.93 1.51
CA SER A 65 -0.54 5.90 2.51
C SER A 65 -1.09 5.60 3.91
N ASP A 66 -2.23 6.19 4.28
CA ASP A 66 -2.91 5.93 5.55
C ASP A 66 -3.40 4.49 5.64
N ALA A 67 -3.98 3.95 4.56
CA ALA A 67 -4.38 2.54 4.51
C ALA A 67 -3.17 1.60 4.67
N ALA A 68 -2.05 1.89 4.01
CA ALA A 68 -0.81 1.13 4.18
C ALA A 68 -0.28 1.19 5.62
N ARG A 69 -0.40 2.34 6.29
CA ARG A 69 0.01 2.50 7.70
C ARG A 69 -0.88 1.72 8.64
N LEU A 70 -2.19 1.67 8.38
CA LEU A 70 -3.12 0.82 9.13
C LEU A 70 -2.77 -0.66 8.97
N ALA A 71 -2.42 -1.10 7.76
CA ALA A 71 -1.96 -2.47 7.54
C ALA A 71 -0.66 -2.76 8.30
N GLU A 72 0.33 -1.85 8.25
CA GLU A 72 1.59 -1.95 9.00
C GLU A 72 1.31 -2.12 10.51
N SER A 73 0.51 -1.22 11.11
CA SER A 73 0.14 -1.31 12.53
C SER A 73 -0.62 -2.59 12.87
N GLY A 74 -1.54 -3.05 12.02
CA GLY A 74 -2.25 -4.31 12.20
C GLY A 74 -1.33 -5.54 12.14
N LEU A 75 -0.31 -5.52 11.28
CA LEU A 75 0.71 -6.57 11.21
C LEU A 75 1.59 -6.60 12.47
N GLU A 76 1.95 -5.43 13.01
CA GLU A 76 2.71 -5.32 14.26
C GLU A 76 1.93 -5.89 15.45
N SER A 77 0.65 -5.49 15.59
CA SER A 77 -0.22 -5.95 16.67
C SER A 77 -0.79 -7.35 16.47
N ARG A 78 -0.64 -7.92 15.27
CA ARG A 78 -1.29 -9.17 14.82
C ARG A 78 -2.83 -9.10 14.85
N ASP A 79 -3.38 -7.93 14.55
CA ASP A 79 -4.81 -7.73 14.39
C ASP A 79 -5.24 -8.04 12.95
N ARG A 80 -5.72 -9.27 12.73
CA ARG A 80 -6.09 -9.77 11.40
C ARG A 80 -7.22 -8.97 10.76
N ASP A 81 -8.21 -8.54 11.54
CA ASP A 81 -9.37 -7.83 11.00
C ASP A 81 -8.96 -6.43 10.51
N VAL A 82 -8.07 -5.76 11.25
CA VAL A 82 -7.47 -4.49 10.81
C VAL A 82 -6.66 -4.66 9.53
N VAL A 83 -5.83 -5.71 9.43
CA VAL A 83 -5.04 -5.95 8.21
C VAL A 83 -5.96 -6.22 7.01
N CYS A 84 -6.99 -7.05 7.16
CA CYS A 84 -7.96 -7.32 6.09
C CYS A 84 -8.61 -6.03 5.57
N ALA A 85 -9.18 -5.22 6.47
CA ALA A 85 -9.86 -3.97 6.10
C ALA A 85 -8.89 -2.97 5.44
N ALA A 86 -7.66 -2.89 5.95
CA ALA A 86 -6.63 -2.01 5.40
C ALA A 86 -6.19 -2.44 3.99
N VAL A 87 -6.03 -3.76 3.76
CA VAL A 87 -5.67 -4.34 2.45
C VAL A 87 -6.74 -4.08 1.41
N GLU A 88 -8.01 -4.30 1.74
CA GLU A 88 -9.13 -4.03 0.83
C GLU A 88 -9.16 -2.56 0.40
N ARG A 89 -9.03 -1.64 1.37
CA ARG A 89 -8.96 -0.20 1.09
C ARG A 89 -7.75 0.15 0.24
N LEU A 90 -6.58 -0.35 0.60
CA LEU A 90 -5.32 -0.07 -0.09
C LEU A 90 -5.38 -0.52 -1.55
N ARG A 91 -5.94 -1.71 -1.82
CA ARG A 91 -6.16 -2.21 -3.17
C ARG A 91 -7.07 -1.27 -3.97
N ALA A 92 -8.20 -0.88 -3.39
CA ALA A 92 -9.15 0.04 -4.04
C ALA A 92 -8.50 1.39 -4.40
N GLU A 93 -7.73 1.98 -3.49
CA GLU A 93 -7.03 3.25 -3.74
C GLU A 93 -5.97 3.14 -4.85
N ILE A 94 -5.19 2.05 -4.83
CA ILE A 94 -4.20 1.78 -5.89
C ILE A 94 -4.90 1.54 -7.22
N GLU A 95 -6.07 0.90 -7.22
CA GLU A 95 -6.85 0.58 -8.42
C GLU A 95 -7.67 1.76 -8.98
N ALA A 96 -7.95 2.78 -8.17
CA ALA A 96 -8.64 4.00 -8.60
C ALA A 96 -7.69 5.07 -9.17
N GLY A 97 -6.42 5.08 -8.73
CA GLY A 97 -5.45 6.17 -9.00
C GLY A 97 -4.69 6.14 -10.31
#